data_AF-A0A1J5NKX9-F1
#
_entry.id   AF-A0A1J5NKX9-F1
#
_cell.length_a   1.000
_cell.length_b   1.000
_cell.length_c   1.000
_cell.angle_alpha   90.00
_cell.angle_beta   90.00
_cell.angle_gamma   90.00
#
_symmetry.space_group_name_H-M   'P 1'
#
loop_
_entity.id
_entity.type
_entity.pdbx_description
1 polymer ?
#
loop_
_entity_poly.entity_id
_entity_poly.type
_entity_poly.pdbx_seq_one_letter_code
_entity_poly.pdbx_strand_id
1 'polypeptide(L)'
;MTNLVSVSLLKPHPKNGEYFSAPSPEEREAIKRSIEIHGIRDPLKVLPDYTVIAGHVRLEIAKELGIEKVPVEVWDVLPEEAEYLLVADNEERRVCQDPIKKAKRAKFLKEYWKVKRGGDRKSKGQNVLLKTFSDIAKVIGEDEKTVQRVLKLNDLIIPLQDLVSQGRLSQTTAYSLAFLSPEEQERLLKVLGESGICGLSVKEAQELRREIETERKRAEELARRLAEYEKALAIVKEDSAEATRLKAEIDALRKENAELKARQPEIVEKVVEKVVYKPDPAVLAERDAARAEVDRLTKELENMNSRLRYVAGEGERDRARAKKLEEETDRLRRMLETAKKELRLRKERPHVEDGNAVLREYFRKAGGLASELSEVLESILSNYKNELLVASRSRGNGHMELEEIVGSIGDTIAFKTFKMGVDLAAAKIAKLYEVLEEKPTLKVLRGGFVDAQKS
;
A
#
# COMPACT_ATOMS: atom_id res chain seq x y z
N MET A 1 -50.43 -44.41 -58.07
CA MET A 1 -49.58 -45.60 -58.22
C MET A 1 -48.34 -45.35 -57.37
N THR A 2 -48.05 -46.23 -56.41
CA THR A 2 -46.85 -46.11 -55.57
C THR A 2 -45.64 -46.52 -56.40
N ASN A 3 -44.73 -45.57 -56.67
CA ASN A 3 -43.50 -45.88 -57.38
C ASN A 3 -42.58 -46.68 -56.45
N LEU A 4 -42.20 -47.90 -56.85
CA LEU A 4 -41.25 -48.72 -56.10
C LEU A 4 -39.83 -48.45 -56.60
N VAL A 5 -38.96 -47.97 -55.72
CA VAL A 5 -37.56 -47.64 -56.05
C VAL A 5 -36.61 -48.54 -55.27
N SER A 6 -35.52 -48.96 -55.90
CA SER A 6 -34.50 -49.76 -55.23
C SER A 6 -33.87 -48.98 -54.09
N VAL A 7 -33.76 -49.63 -52.93
CA VAL A 7 -33.17 -49.07 -51.72
C VAL A 7 -31.70 -48.65 -51.91
N SER A 8 -31.00 -49.26 -52.87
CA SER A 8 -29.62 -48.94 -53.24
C SER A 8 -29.44 -47.56 -53.88
N LEU A 9 -30.47 -47.04 -54.54
CA LEU A 9 -30.46 -45.73 -55.21
C LEU A 9 -30.74 -44.58 -54.24
N LEU A 10 -31.41 -44.88 -53.12
CA LEU A 10 -31.88 -43.89 -52.15
C LEU A 10 -30.73 -43.40 -51.25
N LYS A 11 -30.54 -42.08 -51.23
CA LYS A 11 -29.50 -41.39 -50.46
C LYS A 11 -30.15 -40.62 -49.30
N PRO A 12 -29.67 -40.72 -48.06
CA PRO A 12 -30.20 -39.90 -46.97
C PRO A 12 -29.84 -38.42 -47.21
N HIS A 13 -30.77 -37.50 -46.90
CA HIS A 13 -30.46 -36.07 -46.93
C HIS A 13 -29.29 -35.73 -45.99
N PRO A 14 -28.27 -34.96 -46.44
CA PRO A 14 -27.04 -34.72 -45.67
C PRO A 14 -27.30 -34.04 -44.33
N LYS A 15 -28.24 -33.08 -44.28
CA LYS A 15 -28.61 -32.35 -43.04
C LYS A 15 -29.52 -33.12 -42.08
N ASN A 16 -29.93 -34.35 -42.39
CA ASN A 16 -30.84 -35.10 -41.51
C ASN A 16 -30.24 -35.30 -40.11
N GLY A 17 -28.94 -35.62 -40.02
CA GLY A 17 -28.25 -35.80 -38.74
C GLY A 17 -28.12 -34.53 -37.92
N GLU A 18 -28.08 -33.35 -38.56
CA GLU A 18 -28.02 -32.05 -37.91
C GLU A 18 -29.37 -31.65 -37.26
N TYR A 19 -30.48 -32.11 -37.83
CA TYR A 19 -31.83 -31.73 -37.39
C TYR A 19 -32.53 -32.77 -36.53
N PHE A 20 -32.18 -34.04 -36.66
CA PHE A 20 -32.86 -35.12 -35.96
C PHE A 20 -31.87 -36.11 -35.36
N SER A 21 -32.20 -36.62 -34.18
CA SER A 21 -31.51 -37.75 -33.59
C SER A 21 -32.08 -39.08 -34.09
N ALA A 22 -31.29 -40.13 -33.94
CA ALA A 22 -31.78 -41.48 -34.10
C ALA A 22 -32.98 -41.70 -33.16
N PRO A 23 -33.98 -42.50 -33.56
CA PRO A 23 -35.09 -42.82 -32.67
C PRO A 23 -34.59 -43.64 -31.49
N SER A 24 -35.35 -43.67 -30.39
CA SER A 24 -34.99 -44.55 -29.28
C SER A 24 -34.97 -46.01 -29.74
N PRO A 25 -34.21 -46.91 -29.08
CA PRO A 25 -34.20 -48.32 -29.43
C PRO A 25 -35.61 -48.94 -29.47
N GLU A 26 -36.48 -48.54 -28.54
CA GLU A 26 -37.87 -49.01 -28.45
C GLU A 26 -38.74 -48.52 -29.61
N GLU A 27 -38.64 -47.22 -29.95
CA GLU A 27 -39.34 -46.62 -31.09
C GLU A 27 -38.90 -47.28 -32.40
N ARG A 28 -37.59 -47.47 -32.56
CA ARG A 28 -37.01 -48.10 -33.75
C ARG A 28 -37.53 -49.52 -33.91
N GLU A 29 -37.57 -50.29 -32.84
CA GLU A 29 -38.04 -51.67 -32.84
C GLU A 29 -39.56 -51.76 -33.12
N ALA A 30 -40.35 -50.82 -32.60
CA ALA A 30 -41.77 -50.72 -32.93
C ALA A 30 -42.01 -50.45 -34.41
N ILE A 31 -41.23 -49.52 -35.00
CA ILE A 31 -41.27 -49.24 -36.45
C ILE A 31 -40.85 -50.48 -37.24
N LYS A 32 -39.81 -51.20 -36.81
CA LYS A 32 -39.32 -52.42 -37.46
C LYS A 32 -40.38 -53.51 -37.52
N ARG A 33 -40.98 -53.86 -36.38
CA ARG A 33 -42.09 -54.84 -36.33
C ARG A 33 -43.26 -54.43 -37.22
N SER A 34 -43.59 -53.14 -37.27
CA SER A 34 -44.66 -52.64 -38.13
C SER A 34 -44.35 -52.86 -39.62
N ILE A 35 -43.11 -52.60 -40.05
CA ILE A 35 -42.64 -52.81 -41.42
C ILE A 35 -42.59 -54.30 -41.77
N GLU A 36 -42.19 -55.17 -40.83
CA GLU A 36 -42.21 -56.63 -41.06
C GLU A 36 -43.62 -57.17 -41.30
N ILE A 37 -44.62 -56.69 -40.54
CA ILE A 37 -46.01 -57.18 -40.62
C ILE A 37 -46.76 -56.55 -41.80
N HIS A 38 -46.63 -55.24 -42.00
CA HIS A 38 -47.49 -54.49 -42.92
C HIS A 38 -46.74 -53.90 -44.13
N GLY A 39 -45.42 -54.07 -44.19
CA GLY A 39 -44.58 -53.31 -45.11
C GLY A 39 -44.55 -51.82 -44.80
N ILE A 40 -43.93 -51.05 -45.70
CA ILE A 40 -43.92 -49.60 -45.62
C ILE A 40 -45.26 -49.08 -46.15
N ARG A 41 -46.17 -48.69 -45.25
CA ARG A 41 -47.50 -48.16 -45.59
C ARG A 41 -47.43 -46.75 -46.17
N ASP A 42 -46.71 -45.87 -45.50
CA ASP A 42 -46.49 -44.50 -45.94
C ASP A 42 -45.25 -44.46 -46.84
N PRO A 43 -45.34 -43.99 -48.10
CA PRO A 43 -44.18 -43.85 -48.96
C PRO A 43 -43.10 -42.93 -48.38
N LEU A 44 -41.85 -43.13 -48.81
CA LEU A 44 -40.74 -42.20 -48.56
C LEU A 44 -40.87 -41.00 -49.50
N LYS A 45 -40.62 -39.80 -49.00
CA LYS A 45 -40.58 -38.60 -49.85
C LYS A 45 -39.15 -38.37 -50.32
N VAL A 46 -38.94 -38.29 -51.62
CA VAL A 46 -37.61 -38.20 -52.23
C VAL A 46 -37.56 -37.10 -53.29
N LEU A 47 -36.39 -36.50 -53.47
CA LEU A 47 -36.12 -35.60 -54.60
C LEU A 47 -35.93 -36.41 -55.91
N PRO A 48 -35.96 -35.76 -57.08
CA PRO A 48 -35.72 -36.43 -58.37
C PRO A 48 -34.37 -37.15 -58.46
N ASP A 49 -33.37 -36.74 -57.68
CA ASP A 49 -32.05 -37.36 -57.57
C ASP A 49 -31.97 -38.53 -56.57
N TYR A 50 -33.13 -38.96 -56.06
CA TYR A 50 -33.31 -40.00 -55.03
C TYR A 50 -32.78 -39.64 -53.63
N THR A 51 -32.60 -38.35 -53.33
CA THR A 51 -32.32 -37.88 -51.97
C THR A 51 -33.60 -37.95 -51.11
N VAL A 52 -33.54 -38.67 -49.99
CA VAL A 52 -34.67 -38.87 -49.09
C VAL A 52 -34.86 -37.66 -48.19
N ILE A 53 -36.03 -37.01 -48.31
CA ILE A 53 -36.46 -35.87 -47.49
C ILE A 53 -37.20 -36.35 -46.23
N ALA A 54 -38.03 -37.38 -46.35
CA ALA A 54 -38.76 -37.95 -45.23
C ALA A 54 -38.80 -39.48 -45.30
N GLY A 55 -38.65 -40.11 -44.14
CA GLY A 55 -38.64 -41.58 -44.01
C GLY A 55 -37.26 -42.21 -43.90
N HIS A 56 -36.24 -41.48 -43.44
CA HIS A 56 -34.88 -42.01 -43.22
C HIS A 56 -34.86 -43.27 -42.34
N VAL A 57 -35.61 -43.30 -41.23
CA VAL A 57 -35.69 -44.47 -40.35
C VAL A 57 -36.30 -45.68 -41.07
N ARG A 58 -37.33 -45.46 -41.89
CA ARG A 58 -37.96 -46.52 -42.70
C ARG A 58 -36.98 -47.05 -43.74
N LEU A 59 -36.19 -46.18 -44.36
CA LEU A 59 -35.13 -46.56 -45.29
C LEU A 59 -34.07 -47.43 -44.60
N GLU A 60 -33.59 -47.01 -43.43
CA GLU A 60 -32.58 -47.74 -42.65
C GLU A 60 -33.08 -49.13 -42.25
N ILE A 61 -34.32 -49.22 -41.76
CA ILE A 61 -34.93 -50.50 -41.39
C ILE A 61 -35.17 -51.36 -42.63
N ALA A 62 -35.60 -50.79 -43.76
CA ALA A 62 -35.76 -51.54 -45.01
C ALA A 62 -34.44 -52.16 -45.49
N LYS A 63 -33.32 -51.41 -45.36
CA LYS A 63 -31.97 -51.91 -45.62
C LYS A 63 -31.62 -53.08 -44.70
N GLU A 64 -31.90 -52.94 -43.41
CA GLU A 64 -31.63 -53.97 -42.39
C GLU A 64 -32.45 -55.25 -42.63
N LEU A 65 -33.71 -55.12 -43.03
CA LEU A 65 -34.61 -56.23 -43.32
C LEU A 65 -34.37 -56.87 -44.70
N GLY A 66 -33.43 -56.34 -45.50
CA GLY A 66 -33.14 -56.85 -46.85
C GLY A 66 -34.25 -56.57 -47.87
N ILE A 67 -35.08 -55.54 -47.65
CA ILE A 67 -36.13 -55.14 -48.60
C ILE A 67 -35.47 -54.48 -49.82
N GLU A 68 -35.64 -55.06 -51.01
CA GLU A 68 -34.97 -54.55 -52.23
C GLU A 68 -35.56 -53.24 -52.75
N LYS A 69 -36.90 -53.09 -52.67
CA LYS A 69 -37.63 -51.95 -53.22
C LYS A 69 -38.63 -51.40 -52.21
N VAL A 70 -38.68 -50.07 -52.09
CA VAL A 70 -39.58 -49.37 -51.17
C VAL A 70 -40.48 -48.39 -51.92
N PRO A 71 -41.71 -48.15 -51.43
CA PRO A 71 -42.60 -47.17 -52.03
C PRO A 71 -42.06 -45.75 -51.79
N VAL A 72 -42.00 -44.96 -52.85
CA VAL A 72 -41.55 -43.57 -52.81
C VAL A 72 -42.53 -42.64 -53.53
N GLU A 73 -42.52 -41.39 -53.09
CA GLU A 73 -43.17 -40.25 -53.71
C GLU A 73 -42.09 -39.25 -54.10
N VAL A 74 -42.01 -38.91 -55.39
CA VAL A 74 -40.99 -37.99 -55.91
C VAL A 74 -41.54 -36.57 -55.85
N TRP A 75 -40.86 -35.70 -55.09
CA TRP A 75 -41.18 -34.29 -54.92
C TRP A 75 -40.14 -33.46 -55.66
N ASP A 76 -40.54 -32.86 -56.78
CA ASP A 76 -39.70 -31.94 -57.53
C ASP A 76 -39.83 -30.54 -56.94
N VAL A 77 -38.95 -30.23 -55.97
CA VAL A 77 -38.94 -28.99 -55.21
C VAL A 77 -37.53 -28.43 -55.15
N LEU A 78 -37.43 -27.13 -54.88
CA LEU A 78 -36.13 -26.47 -54.73
C LEU A 78 -35.37 -27.01 -53.49
N PRO A 79 -34.03 -26.96 -53.47
CA PRO A 79 -33.24 -27.43 -52.33
C PRO A 79 -33.66 -26.82 -50.97
N GLU A 80 -34.00 -25.53 -50.95
CA GLU A 80 -34.45 -24.84 -49.73
C GLU A 80 -35.83 -25.34 -49.27
N GLU A 81 -36.72 -25.64 -50.22
CA GLU A 81 -38.03 -26.21 -49.95
C GLU A 81 -37.92 -27.67 -49.48
N ALA A 82 -36.97 -28.44 -50.03
CA ALA A 82 -36.65 -29.79 -49.59
C ALA A 82 -36.18 -29.80 -48.14
N GLU A 83 -35.33 -28.85 -47.75
CA GLU A 83 -34.89 -28.68 -46.36
C GLU A 83 -36.04 -28.26 -45.44
N TYR A 84 -36.94 -27.39 -45.92
CA TYR A 84 -38.17 -27.05 -45.19
C TYR A 84 -39.07 -28.26 -44.96
N LEU A 85 -39.28 -29.10 -45.98
CA LEU A 85 -40.05 -30.34 -45.86
C LEU A 85 -39.38 -31.33 -44.91
N LEU A 86 -38.05 -31.44 -44.94
CA LEU A 86 -37.27 -32.24 -44.00
C LEU A 86 -37.52 -31.82 -42.55
N VAL A 87 -37.64 -30.52 -42.28
CA VAL A 87 -37.90 -30.00 -40.92
C VAL A 87 -39.38 -30.12 -40.54
N ALA A 88 -40.29 -29.64 -41.39
CA ALA A 88 -41.72 -29.55 -41.07
C ALA A 88 -42.43 -30.91 -41.00
N ASP A 89 -42.21 -31.80 -41.98
CA ASP A 89 -42.91 -33.09 -42.07
C ASP A 89 -42.43 -34.09 -40.99
N ASN A 90 -41.18 -33.95 -40.55
CA ASN A 90 -40.60 -34.83 -39.53
C ASN A 90 -40.91 -34.36 -38.11
N GLU A 91 -41.10 -33.07 -37.86
CA GLU A 91 -41.40 -32.57 -36.52
C GLU A 91 -42.81 -32.93 -36.05
N GLU A 92 -43.77 -32.98 -36.98
CA GLU A 92 -45.13 -33.49 -36.71
C GLU A 92 -45.14 -35.00 -36.37
N ARG A 93 -44.08 -35.74 -36.75
CA ARG A 93 -44.04 -37.22 -36.68
C ARG A 93 -43.00 -37.78 -35.71
N ARG A 94 -41.90 -37.07 -35.44
CA ARG A 94 -40.80 -37.48 -34.56
C ARG A 94 -40.54 -36.40 -33.54
N VAL A 95 -40.74 -36.73 -32.27
CA VAL A 95 -40.41 -35.82 -31.18
C VAL A 95 -38.90 -35.90 -30.92
N CYS A 96 -38.11 -35.08 -31.62
CA CYS A 96 -36.68 -34.97 -31.32
C CYS A 96 -36.48 -34.07 -30.09
N GLN A 97 -36.04 -34.69 -28.98
CA GLN A 97 -35.85 -34.00 -27.70
C GLN A 97 -34.49 -33.29 -27.57
N ASP A 98 -33.56 -33.52 -28.51
CA ASP A 98 -32.24 -32.89 -28.49
C ASP A 98 -32.37 -31.35 -28.63
N PRO A 99 -31.96 -30.58 -27.60
CA PRO A 99 -32.15 -29.13 -27.59
C PRO A 99 -31.36 -28.40 -28.68
N ILE A 100 -30.16 -28.89 -29.03
CA ILE A 100 -29.33 -28.26 -30.05
C ILE A 100 -29.92 -28.52 -31.43
N LYS A 101 -30.35 -29.74 -31.72
CA LYS A 101 -30.99 -30.04 -33.01
C LYS A 101 -32.29 -29.26 -33.19
N LYS A 102 -33.07 -29.11 -32.11
CA LYS A 102 -34.22 -28.21 -32.07
C LYS A 102 -33.82 -26.76 -32.37
N ALA A 103 -32.69 -26.30 -31.81
CA ALA A 103 -32.13 -24.99 -32.11
C ALA A 103 -31.73 -24.81 -33.58
N LYS A 104 -31.12 -25.81 -34.21
CA LYS A 104 -30.76 -25.78 -35.64
C LYS A 104 -32.00 -25.66 -36.52
N ARG A 105 -33.04 -26.46 -36.25
CA ARG A 105 -34.33 -26.37 -36.96
C ARG A 105 -34.99 -25.01 -36.78
N ALA A 106 -35.03 -24.48 -35.55
CA ALA A 106 -35.58 -23.16 -35.27
C ALA A 106 -34.83 -22.05 -36.04
N LYS A 107 -33.50 -22.15 -36.13
CA LYS A 107 -32.66 -21.22 -36.90
C LYS A 107 -32.98 -21.28 -38.39
N PHE A 108 -33.03 -22.48 -38.96
CA PHE A 108 -33.41 -22.67 -40.35
C PHE A 108 -34.80 -22.08 -40.65
N LEU A 109 -35.82 -22.39 -39.85
CA LEU A 109 -37.18 -21.87 -40.04
C LEU A 109 -37.24 -20.33 -39.97
N LYS A 110 -36.48 -19.74 -39.04
CA LYS A 110 -36.37 -18.28 -38.91
C LYS A 110 -35.77 -17.64 -40.17
N GLU A 111 -34.74 -18.25 -40.74
CA GLU A 111 -34.05 -17.78 -41.94
C GLU A 111 -34.93 -17.96 -43.19
N TYR A 112 -35.50 -19.16 -43.36
CA TYR A 112 -36.38 -19.53 -44.47
C TYR A 112 -37.62 -18.63 -44.55
N TRP A 113 -38.31 -18.43 -43.42
CA TRP A 113 -39.48 -17.55 -43.35
C TRP A 113 -39.15 -16.06 -43.19
N LYS A 114 -37.85 -15.71 -43.11
CA LYS A 114 -37.37 -14.33 -42.95
C LYS A 114 -37.97 -13.62 -41.72
N VAL A 115 -38.18 -14.36 -40.64
CA VAL A 115 -38.79 -13.83 -39.40
C VAL A 115 -37.82 -12.87 -38.71
N LYS A 116 -38.25 -11.60 -38.58
CA LYS A 116 -37.48 -10.54 -37.92
C LYS A 116 -38.17 -10.07 -36.64
N ARG A 117 -37.37 -9.63 -35.67
CA ARG A 117 -37.86 -9.04 -34.42
C ARG A 117 -38.27 -7.59 -34.69
N GLY A 118 -39.53 -7.22 -34.41
CA GLY A 118 -40.02 -5.85 -34.52
C GLY A 118 -40.51 -5.43 -35.91
N GLY A 119 -41.16 -6.33 -36.66
CA GLY A 119 -41.83 -5.99 -37.92
C GLY A 119 -42.92 -4.91 -37.76
N ASP A 120 -43.27 -4.25 -38.86
CA ASP A 120 -44.20 -3.12 -38.89
C ASP A 120 -45.59 -3.51 -38.38
N ARG A 121 -45.88 -3.14 -37.11
CA ARG A 121 -47.19 -3.33 -36.48
C ARG A 121 -48.21 -2.29 -36.95
N LYS A 122 -47.82 -1.31 -37.76
CA LYS A 122 -48.66 -0.17 -38.19
C LYS A 122 -49.24 -0.33 -39.59
N SER A 123 -48.79 -1.30 -40.39
CA SER A 123 -49.43 -1.61 -41.66
C SER A 123 -50.80 -2.26 -41.42
N LYS A 124 -51.88 -1.47 -41.53
CA LYS A 124 -53.29 -1.92 -41.47
C LYS A 124 -53.71 -2.76 -42.70
N GLY A 125 -52.77 -3.44 -43.36
CA GLY A 125 -53.02 -4.39 -44.43
C GLY A 125 -52.65 -5.78 -43.91
N GLN A 126 -53.62 -6.69 -43.95
CA GLN A 126 -53.54 -8.12 -43.61
C GLN A 126 -52.11 -8.67 -43.37
N ASN A 127 -51.63 -8.61 -42.13
CA ASN A 127 -50.44 -9.35 -41.67
C ASN A 127 -50.68 -10.88 -41.57
N VAL A 128 -51.72 -11.41 -42.24
CA VAL A 128 -52.22 -12.78 -42.08
C VAL A 128 -51.29 -13.83 -42.73
N LEU A 129 -50.37 -13.41 -43.59
CA LEU A 129 -49.50 -14.31 -44.37
C LEU A 129 -48.02 -14.31 -43.93
N LEU A 130 -47.60 -13.41 -43.03
CA LEU A 130 -46.21 -13.38 -42.57
C LEU A 130 -46.04 -14.32 -41.37
N LYS A 131 -45.18 -15.32 -41.53
CA LYS A 131 -44.79 -16.22 -40.45
C LYS A 131 -44.11 -15.44 -39.32
N THR A 132 -44.35 -15.89 -38.10
CA THR A 132 -43.93 -15.23 -36.86
C THR A 132 -43.12 -16.18 -35.98
N PHE A 133 -42.57 -15.67 -34.87
CA PHE A 133 -41.96 -16.53 -33.86
C PHE A 133 -42.95 -17.53 -33.25
N SER A 134 -44.24 -17.20 -33.20
CA SER A 134 -45.29 -18.14 -32.78
C SER A 134 -45.45 -19.31 -33.75
N ASP A 135 -45.31 -19.08 -35.06
CA ASP A 135 -45.35 -20.15 -36.04
C ASP A 135 -44.14 -21.08 -35.93
N ILE A 136 -42.95 -20.51 -35.65
CA ILE A 136 -41.75 -21.31 -35.37
C ILE A 136 -41.97 -22.15 -34.11
N ALA A 137 -42.53 -21.53 -33.06
CA ALA A 137 -42.83 -22.17 -31.79
C ALA A 137 -43.74 -23.40 -31.97
N LYS A 138 -44.82 -23.23 -32.75
CA LYS A 138 -45.75 -24.32 -33.08
C LYS A 138 -45.07 -25.46 -33.81
N VAL A 139 -44.23 -25.16 -34.81
CA VAL A 139 -43.52 -26.20 -35.55
C VAL A 139 -42.59 -26.96 -34.61
N ILE A 140 -41.71 -26.29 -33.86
CA ILE A 140 -40.73 -26.98 -33.00
C ILE A 140 -41.29 -27.50 -31.65
N GLY A 141 -42.60 -27.37 -31.43
CA GLY A 141 -43.28 -27.80 -30.20
C GLY A 141 -42.85 -27.04 -28.94
N GLU A 142 -42.64 -25.72 -29.02
CA GLU A 142 -42.18 -24.87 -27.91
C GLU A 142 -43.07 -23.63 -27.71
N ASP A 143 -42.92 -22.96 -26.57
CA ASP A 143 -43.49 -21.63 -26.34
C ASP A 143 -42.70 -20.52 -27.06
N GLU A 144 -43.36 -19.44 -27.48
CA GLU A 144 -42.70 -18.31 -28.16
C GLU A 144 -41.52 -17.72 -27.36
N LYS A 145 -41.64 -17.66 -26.03
CA LYS A 145 -40.57 -17.21 -25.13
C LYS A 145 -39.39 -18.20 -25.12
N THR A 146 -39.67 -19.48 -25.27
CA THR A 146 -38.67 -20.55 -25.30
C THR A 146 -37.96 -20.62 -26.65
N VAL A 147 -38.66 -20.35 -27.76
CA VAL A 147 -38.05 -20.25 -29.10
C VAL A 147 -36.86 -19.30 -29.12
N GLN A 148 -36.94 -18.14 -28.46
CA GLN A 148 -35.83 -17.20 -28.40
C GLN A 148 -34.61 -17.77 -27.66
N ARG A 149 -34.85 -18.54 -26.59
CA ARG A 149 -33.78 -19.21 -25.83
C ARG A 149 -33.16 -20.34 -26.64
N VAL A 150 -33.99 -21.16 -27.26
CA VAL A 150 -33.59 -22.26 -28.14
C VAL A 150 -32.76 -21.72 -29.31
N LEU A 151 -33.22 -20.67 -30.00
CA LEU A 151 -32.46 -20.02 -31.05
C LEU A 151 -31.07 -19.55 -30.59
N LYS A 152 -30.99 -19.02 -29.36
CA LYS A 152 -29.75 -18.52 -28.77
C LYS A 152 -28.73 -19.63 -28.53
N LEU A 153 -29.15 -20.89 -28.33
CA LEU A 153 -28.22 -22.02 -28.18
C LEU A 153 -27.34 -22.25 -29.42
N ASN A 154 -27.74 -21.77 -30.61
CA ASN A 154 -26.91 -21.83 -31.81
C ASN A 154 -25.63 -20.98 -31.71
N ASP A 155 -25.57 -20.03 -30.78
CA ASP A 155 -24.42 -19.15 -30.56
C ASP A 155 -23.35 -19.78 -29.65
N LEU A 156 -23.60 -21.01 -29.17
CA LEU A 156 -22.62 -21.79 -28.42
C LEU A 156 -21.55 -22.36 -29.33
N ILE A 157 -20.32 -22.49 -28.84
CA ILE A 157 -19.27 -23.27 -29.50
C ILE A 157 -19.63 -24.77 -29.57
N ILE A 158 -19.11 -25.49 -30.55
CA ILE A 158 -19.43 -26.92 -30.78
C ILE A 158 -19.25 -27.78 -29.52
N PRO A 159 -18.15 -27.68 -28.75
CA PRO A 159 -18.00 -28.45 -27.52
C PRO A 159 -19.13 -28.22 -26.49
N LEU A 160 -19.61 -26.98 -26.36
CA LEU A 160 -20.72 -26.66 -25.46
C LEU A 160 -22.06 -27.14 -26.01
N GLN A 161 -22.25 -27.11 -27.34
CA GLN A 161 -23.43 -27.71 -27.98
C GLN A 161 -23.48 -29.21 -27.67
N ASP A 162 -22.37 -29.93 -27.81
CA ASP A 162 -22.29 -31.36 -27.53
C ASP A 162 -22.65 -31.69 -26.08
N LEU A 163 -22.17 -30.90 -25.11
CA LEU A 163 -22.52 -31.08 -23.69
C LEU A 163 -24.02 -30.88 -23.42
N VAL A 164 -24.67 -29.97 -24.15
CA VAL A 164 -26.13 -29.76 -24.05
C VAL A 164 -26.90 -30.92 -24.68
N SER A 165 -26.48 -31.39 -25.87
CA SER A 165 -27.10 -32.54 -26.54
C SER A 165 -26.96 -33.83 -25.72
N GLN A 166 -25.84 -34.00 -25.01
CA GLN A 166 -25.63 -35.11 -24.06
C GLN A 166 -26.42 -34.96 -22.75
N GLY A 167 -27.08 -33.82 -22.52
CA GLY A 167 -27.81 -33.53 -21.27
C GLY A 167 -26.90 -33.26 -20.06
N ARG A 168 -25.58 -33.15 -20.25
CA ARG A 168 -24.61 -32.84 -19.19
C ARG A 168 -24.61 -31.36 -18.82
N LEU A 169 -24.96 -30.48 -19.76
CA LEU A 169 -25.13 -29.04 -19.52
C LEU A 169 -26.60 -28.66 -19.66
N SER A 170 -27.16 -28.03 -18.63
CA SER A 170 -28.56 -27.62 -18.65
C SER A 170 -28.82 -26.54 -19.71
N GLN A 171 -29.98 -26.57 -20.37
CA GLN A 171 -30.35 -25.57 -21.39
C GLN A 171 -30.37 -24.14 -20.84
N THR A 172 -30.75 -23.97 -19.57
CA THR A 172 -30.81 -22.65 -18.91
C THR A 172 -29.42 -22.08 -18.62
N THR A 173 -28.50 -22.93 -18.18
CA THR A 173 -27.08 -22.56 -18.00
C THR A 173 -26.46 -22.24 -19.36
N ALA A 174 -26.66 -23.12 -20.35
CA ALA A 174 -26.17 -22.95 -21.72
C ALA A 174 -26.69 -21.66 -22.36
N TYR A 175 -27.97 -21.33 -22.18
CA TYR A 175 -28.53 -20.06 -22.64
C TYR A 175 -27.79 -18.85 -22.07
N SER A 176 -27.36 -18.90 -20.80
CA SER A 176 -26.61 -17.79 -20.19
C SER A 176 -25.21 -17.67 -20.80
N LEU A 177 -24.54 -18.80 -21.06
CA LEU A 177 -23.22 -18.84 -21.70
C LEU A 177 -23.25 -18.40 -23.17
N ALA A 178 -24.35 -18.64 -23.89
CA ALA A 178 -24.51 -18.26 -25.29
C ALA A 178 -24.53 -16.73 -25.55
N PHE A 179 -24.54 -15.90 -24.50
CA PHE A 179 -24.36 -14.45 -24.63
C PHE A 179 -22.90 -14.03 -24.67
N LEU A 180 -21.99 -14.92 -24.25
CA LEU A 180 -20.55 -14.72 -24.36
C LEU A 180 -20.11 -14.92 -25.81
N SER A 181 -19.06 -14.23 -26.21
CA SER A 181 -18.39 -14.45 -27.49
C SER A 181 -17.79 -15.86 -27.57
N PRO A 182 -17.58 -16.42 -28.77
CA PRO A 182 -16.94 -17.73 -28.93
C PRO A 182 -15.60 -17.84 -28.19
N GLU A 183 -14.79 -16.79 -28.22
CA GLU A 183 -13.47 -16.74 -27.57
C GLU A 183 -13.59 -16.78 -26.04
N GLU A 184 -14.58 -16.07 -25.47
CA GLU A 184 -14.87 -16.12 -24.03
C GLU A 184 -15.39 -17.50 -23.62
N GLN A 185 -16.23 -18.15 -24.44
CA GLN A 185 -16.72 -19.50 -24.20
C GLN A 185 -15.58 -20.53 -24.22
N GLU A 186 -14.66 -20.43 -25.19
CA GLU A 186 -13.48 -21.31 -25.28
C GLU A 186 -12.57 -21.14 -24.07
N ARG A 187 -12.30 -19.90 -23.65
CA ARG A 187 -11.53 -19.64 -22.43
C ARG A 187 -12.22 -20.22 -21.20
N LEU A 188 -13.53 -20.01 -21.06
CA LEU A 188 -14.28 -20.54 -19.94
C LEU A 188 -14.19 -22.06 -19.88
N LEU A 189 -14.31 -22.74 -21.02
CA LEU A 189 -14.15 -24.19 -21.14
C LEU A 189 -12.73 -24.64 -20.82
N LYS A 190 -11.71 -23.88 -21.22
CA LYS A 190 -10.31 -24.17 -20.89
C LYS A 190 -10.02 -24.04 -19.39
N VAL A 191 -10.59 -23.03 -18.73
CA VAL A 191 -10.34 -22.75 -17.31
C VAL A 191 -11.09 -23.72 -16.40
N LEU A 192 -12.39 -23.94 -16.66
CA LEU A 192 -13.24 -24.78 -15.83
C LEU A 192 -13.18 -26.27 -16.22
N GLY A 193 -12.77 -26.58 -17.45
CA GLY A 193 -12.95 -27.90 -18.05
C GLY A 193 -14.43 -28.23 -18.29
N GLU A 194 -14.68 -29.36 -18.94
CA GLU A 194 -16.06 -29.83 -19.18
C GLU A 194 -16.81 -30.07 -17.86
N SER A 195 -16.17 -30.73 -16.88
CA SER A 195 -16.79 -31.05 -15.60
C SER A 195 -17.16 -29.80 -14.80
N GLY A 196 -16.29 -28.78 -14.80
CA GLY A 196 -16.57 -27.52 -14.13
C GLY A 196 -17.72 -26.77 -14.79
N ILE A 197 -17.77 -26.72 -16.13
CA ILE A 197 -18.89 -26.11 -16.85
C ILE A 197 -20.22 -26.84 -16.60
N CYS A 198 -20.22 -28.17 -16.63
CA CYS A 198 -21.42 -28.96 -16.32
C CYS A 198 -21.89 -28.78 -14.88
N GLY A 199 -20.96 -28.54 -13.95
CA GLY A 199 -21.26 -28.26 -12.54
C GLY A 199 -21.79 -26.86 -12.26
N LEU A 200 -21.73 -25.92 -13.22
CA LEU A 200 -22.18 -24.54 -13.01
C LEU A 200 -23.68 -24.46 -12.74
N SER A 201 -24.03 -23.81 -11.63
CA SER A 201 -25.40 -23.40 -11.40
C SER A 201 -25.83 -22.30 -12.37
N VAL A 202 -27.15 -22.18 -12.58
CA VAL A 202 -27.71 -21.11 -13.42
C VAL A 202 -27.33 -19.72 -12.90
N LYS A 203 -27.25 -19.54 -11.58
CA LYS A 203 -26.87 -18.27 -10.96
C LYS A 203 -25.40 -17.93 -11.24
N GLU A 204 -24.49 -18.89 -11.06
CA GLU A 204 -23.07 -18.71 -11.37
C GLU A 204 -22.88 -18.37 -12.84
N ALA A 205 -23.53 -19.08 -13.77
CA ALA A 205 -23.44 -18.75 -15.19
C ALA A 205 -23.97 -17.35 -15.53
N GLN A 206 -25.02 -16.87 -14.84
CA GLN A 206 -25.52 -15.51 -15.00
C GLN A 206 -24.57 -14.46 -14.42
N GLU A 207 -23.95 -14.74 -13.27
CA GLU A 207 -22.95 -13.87 -12.64
C GLU A 207 -21.68 -13.79 -13.51
N LEU A 208 -21.14 -14.92 -13.97
CA LEU A 208 -20.03 -15.01 -14.93
C LEU A 208 -20.31 -14.15 -16.15
N ARG A 209 -21.48 -14.33 -16.77
CA ARG A 209 -21.92 -13.54 -17.92
C ARG A 209 -21.91 -12.04 -17.60
N ARG A 210 -22.51 -11.65 -16.48
CA ARG A 210 -22.65 -10.24 -16.10
C ARG A 210 -21.30 -9.58 -15.89
N GLU A 211 -20.40 -10.25 -15.18
CA GLU A 211 -19.07 -9.70 -14.89
C GLU A 211 -18.20 -9.57 -16.15
N ILE A 212 -18.20 -10.59 -17.01
CA ILE A 212 -17.52 -10.53 -18.31
C ILE A 212 -18.10 -9.41 -19.18
N GLU A 213 -19.44 -9.27 -19.22
CA GLU A 213 -20.09 -8.19 -19.97
C GLU A 213 -19.74 -6.80 -19.43
N THR A 214 -19.62 -6.62 -18.11
CA THR A 214 -19.21 -5.34 -17.52
C THR A 214 -17.78 -4.98 -17.86
N GLU A 215 -16.86 -5.93 -17.79
CA GLU A 215 -15.46 -5.70 -18.14
C GLU A 215 -15.29 -5.41 -19.63
N ARG A 216 -16.05 -6.10 -20.49
CA ARG A 216 -16.08 -5.81 -21.93
C ARG A 216 -16.56 -4.39 -22.22
N LYS A 217 -17.68 -3.97 -21.62
CA LYS A 217 -18.20 -2.60 -21.78
C LYS A 217 -17.20 -1.54 -21.33
N ARG A 218 -16.49 -1.80 -20.23
CA ARG A 218 -15.43 -0.91 -19.74
C ARG A 218 -14.29 -0.77 -20.75
N ALA A 219 -13.85 -1.89 -21.35
CA ALA A 219 -12.83 -1.88 -22.38
C ALA A 219 -13.28 -1.15 -23.66
N GLU A 220 -14.53 -1.36 -24.09
CA GLU A 220 -15.13 -0.66 -25.24
C GLU A 220 -15.24 0.87 -25.00
N GLU A 221 -15.66 1.28 -23.81
CA GLU A 221 -15.77 2.70 -23.44
C GLU A 221 -14.41 3.39 -23.44
N LEU A 222 -13.38 2.73 -22.90
CA LEU A 222 -12.01 3.25 -22.93
C LEU A 222 -11.50 3.39 -24.36
N ALA A 223 -11.74 2.40 -25.22
CA ALA A 223 -11.37 2.44 -26.63
C ALA A 223 -12.10 3.57 -27.39
N ARG A 224 -13.37 3.82 -27.06
CA ARG A 224 -14.12 4.95 -27.62
C ARG A 224 -13.54 6.29 -27.18
N ARG A 225 -13.27 6.48 -25.89
CA ARG A 225 -12.65 7.71 -25.36
C ARG A 225 -11.31 7.98 -26.07
N LEU A 226 -10.48 6.96 -26.23
CA LEU A 226 -9.24 7.05 -27.00
C LEU A 226 -9.45 7.58 -28.41
N ALA A 227 -10.39 6.99 -29.16
CA ALA A 227 -10.69 7.44 -30.52
C ALA A 227 -11.21 8.88 -30.57
N GLU A 228 -11.97 9.33 -29.56
CA GLU A 228 -12.44 10.71 -29.45
C GLU A 228 -11.26 11.67 -29.20
N TYR A 229 -10.33 11.34 -28.30
CA TYR A 229 -9.13 12.15 -28.06
C TYR A 229 -8.17 12.18 -29.26
N GLU A 230 -7.98 11.06 -29.96
CA GLU A 230 -7.17 11.00 -31.18
C GLU A 230 -7.75 11.89 -32.30
N LYS A 231 -9.08 11.90 -32.45
CA LYS A 231 -9.77 12.82 -33.37
C LYS A 231 -9.62 14.28 -32.95
N ALA A 232 -9.74 14.59 -31.66
CA ALA A 232 -9.57 15.95 -31.14
C ALA A 232 -8.15 16.46 -31.41
N LEU A 233 -7.12 15.63 -31.17
CA LEU A 233 -5.73 15.96 -31.45
C LEU A 233 -5.50 16.28 -32.93
N ALA A 234 -6.17 15.57 -33.85
CA ALA A 234 -6.03 15.79 -35.29
C ALA A 234 -6.58 17.15 -35.78
N ILE A 235 -7.46 17.79 -35.01
CA ILE A 235 -8.07 19.09 -35.34
C ILE A 235 -7.24 20.25 -34.75
N VAL A 236 -6.50 19.98 -33.67
CA VAL A 236 -5.75 20.99 -32.93
C VAL A 236 -4.38 21.22 -33.59
N LYS A 237 -3.91 22.47 -33.61
CA LYS A 237 -2.58 22.82 -34.13
C LYS A 237 -1.48 22.15 -33.30
N GLU A 238 -0.49 21.53 -33.97
CA GLU A 238 0.54 20.68 -33.35
C GLU A 238 1.36 21.37 -32.24
N ASP A 239 1.62 22.66 -32.35
CA ASP A 239 2.45 23.43 -31.41
C ASP A 239 1.66 24.06 -30.25
N SER A 240 0.36 23.76 -30.14
CA SER A 240 -0.46 24.31 -29.06
C SER A 240 -0.25 23.55 -27.73
N ALA A 241 -0.41 24.27 -26.62
CA ALA A 241 -0.46 23.65 -25.29
C ALA A 241 -1.59 22.60 -25.18
N GLU A 242 -2.66 22.75 -25.95
CA GLU A 242 -3.78 21.81 -26.04
C GLU A 242 -3.38 20.51 -26.74
N ALA A 243 -2.61 20.57 -27.84
CA ALA A 243 -2.05 19.37 -28.49
C ALA A 243 -1.10 18.60 -27.57
N THR A 244 -0.29 19.30 -26.77
CA THR A 244 0.63 18.66 -25.81
C THR A 244 -0.14 17.94 -24.69
N ARG A 245 -1.22 18.55 -24.17
CA ARG A 245 -2.10 17.92 -23.18
C ARG A 245 -2.84 16.70 -23.75
N LEU A 246 -3.40 16.82 -24.96
CA LEU A 246 -4.10 15.73 -25.63
C LEU A 246 -3.17 14.54 -25.92
N LYS A 247 -1.92 14.78 -26.34
CA LYS A 247 -0.91 13.73 -26.53
C LYS A 247 -0.63 12.97 -25.22
N ALA A 248 -0.44 13.68 -24.11
CA ALA A 248 -0.22 13.05 -22.81
C ALA A 248 -1.41 12.20 -22.34
N GLU A 249 -2.64 12.68 -22.55
CA GLU A 249 -3.87 11.96 -22.20
C GLU A 249 -4.05 10.71 -23.08
N ILE A 250 -3.78 10.81 -24.39
CA ILE A 250 -3.80 9.67 -25.32
C ILE A 250 -2.78 8.62 -24.91
N ASP A 251 -1.56 9.01 -24.53
CA ASP A 251 -0.53 8.07 -24.10
C ASP A 251 -0.90 7.37 -22.79
N ALA A 252 -1.48 8.10 -21.83
CA ALA A 252 -2.00 7.52 -20.58
C ALA A 252 -3.12 6.50 -20.86
N LEU A 253 -4.09 6.88 -21.69
CA LEU A 253 -5.20 6.01 -22.07
C LEU A 253 -4.73 4.81 -22.92
N ARG A 254 -3.71 4.98 -23.78
CA ARG A 254 -3.12 3.87 -24.55
C ARG A 254 -2.46 2.86 -23.63
N LYS A 255 -1.76 3.34 -22.60
CA LYS A 255 -1.18 2.47 -21.56
C LYS A 255 -2.28 1.72 -20.80
N GLU A 256 -3.32 2.42 -20.34
CA GLU A 256 -4.45 1.79 -19.64
C GLU A 256 -5.17 0.76 -20.54
N ASN A 257 -5.37 1.06 -21.83
CA ASN A 257 -6.01 0.14 -22.77
C ASN A 257 -5.11 -1.05 -23.10
N ALA A 258 -3.80 -0.87 -23.18
CA ALA A 258 -2.85 -1.97 -23.31
C ALA A 258 -2.88 -2.88 -22.07
N GLU A 259 -2.95 -2.31 -20.87
CA GLU A 259 -3.10 -3.08 -19.62
C GLU A 259 -4.43 -3.84 -19.57
N LEU A 260 -5.54 -3.21 -19.96
CA LEU A 260 -6.85 -3.89 -20.01
C LEU A 260 -6.89 -4.98 -21.08
N LYS A 261 -6.32 -4.75 -22.26
CA LYS A 261 -6.19 -5.79 -23.31
C LYS A 261 -5.29 -6.93 -22.87
N ALA A 262 -4.21 -6.66 -22.15
CA ALA A 262 -3.37 -7.69 -21.55
C ALA A 262 -4.13 -8.48 -20.46
N ARG A 263 -5.10 -7.85 -19.79
CA ARG A 263 -5.98 -8.51 -18.81
C ARG A 263 -7.16 -9.24 -19.43
N GLN A 264 -7.63 -8.90 -20.64
CA GLN A 264 -8.71 -9.62 -21.34
C GLN A 264 -8.57 -11.15 -21.33
N PRO A 265 -7.40 -11.73 -21.61
CA PRO A 265 -7.22 -13.18 -21.52
C PRO A 265 -7.21 -13.74 -20.10
N GLU A 266 -7.21 -12.91 -19.05
CA GLU A 266 -7.31 -13.29 -17.62
C GLU A 266 -8.65 -12.88 -16.98
N ILE A 267 -9.51 -12.14 -17.69
CA ILE A 267 -10.79 -11.65 -17.14
C ILE A 267 -11.67 -12.86 -16.84
N VAL A 268 -11.73 -13.84 -17.73
CA VAL A 268 -12.51 -15.05 -17.54
C VAL A 268 -11.99 -15.83 -16.33
N GLU A 269 -10.68 -15.97 -16.19
CA GLU A 269 -9.99 -16.65 -15.11
C GLU A 269 -10.27 -16.01 -13.75
N LYS A 270 -10.12 -14.67 -13.65
CA LYS A 270 -10.40 -13.91 -12.42
C LYS A 270 -11.87 -13.93 -12.04
N VAL A 271 -12.76 -13.81 -13.03
CA VAL A 271 -14.21 -13.87 -12.82
C VAL A 271 -14.61 -15.30 -12.39
N VAL A 272 -14.01 -16.33 -12.97
CA VAL A 272 -14.19 -17.72 -12.55
C VAL A 272 -13.70 -17.94 -11.12
N GLU A 273 -12.52 -17.44 -10.75
CA GLU A 273 -12.00 -17.51 -9.38
C GLU A 273 -12.98 -16.86 -8.40
N LYS A 274 -13.50 -15.68 -8.74
CA LYS A 274 -14.43 -14.93 -7.89
C LYS A 274 -15.82 -15.57 -7.75
N VAL A 275 -16.35 -16.13 -8.84
CA VAL A 275 -17.75 -16.60 -8.92
C VAL A 275 -17.88 -18.08 -8.59
N VAL A 276 -16.98 -18.91 -9.13
CA VAL A 276 -17.06 -20.38 -9.08
C VAL A 276 -16.21 -20.93 -7.94
N TYR A 277 -14.96 -20.48 -7.81
CA TYR A 277 -14.08 -20.88 -6.73
C TYR A 277 -14.23 -19.96 -5.51
N LYS A 278 -15.41 -19.94 -4.90
CA LYS A 278 -15.58 -19.27 -3.60
C LYS A 278 -14.64 -19.94 -2.60
N PRO A 279 -13.66 -19.21 -2.02
CA PRO A 279 -12.82 -19.81 -0.99
C PRO A 279 -13.71 -20.27 0.17
N ASP A 280 -13.45 -21.47 0.69
CA ASP A 280 -14.22 -22.05 1.79
C ASP A 280 -14.38 -21.00 2.92
N PRO A 281 -15.61 -20.71 3.38
CA PRO A 281 -15.84 -19.78 4.48
C PRO A 281 -14.97 -20.07 5.71
N ALA A 282 -14.64 -21.33 5.98
CA ALA A 282 -13.75 -21.73 7.05
C ALA A 282 -12.31 -21.26 6.80
N VAL A 283 -11.81 -21.42 5.56
CA VAL A 283 -10.47 -20.98 5.16
C VAL A 283 -10.35 -19.45 5.12
N LEU A 284 -11.41 -18.74 4.71
CA LEU A 284 -11.45 -17.28 4.80
C LEU A 284 -11.41 -16.80 6.26
N ALA A 285 -12.19 -17.43 7.13
CA ALA A 285 -12.19 -17.11 8.56
C ALA A 285 -10.83 -17.38 9.20
N GLU A 286 -10.17 -18.49 8.84
CA GLU A 286 -8.82 -18.83 9.31
C GLU A 286 -7.77 -17.81 8.84
N ARG A 287 -7.81 -17.41 7.57
CA ARG A 287 -6.91 -16.39 7.02
C ARG A 287 -7.10 -15.02 7.68
N ASP A 288 -8.34 -14.61 7.89
CA ASP A 288 -8.66 -13.32 8.51
C ASP A 288 -8.27 -13.33 10.01
N ALA A 289 -8.43 -14.46 10.71
CA ALA A 289 -7.91 -14.65 12.05
C ALA A 289 -6.37 -14.60 12.10
N ALA A 290 -5.68 -15.26 11.17
CA ALA A 290 -4.23 -15.19 11.06
C ALA A 290 -3.74 -13.76 10.81
N ARG A 291 -4.43 -12.99 9.97
CA ARG A 291 -4.12 -11.58 9.72
C ARG A 291 -4.28 -10.71 10.98
N ALA A 292 -5.35 -10.93 11.74
CA ALA A 292 -5.57 -10.23 13.00
C ALA A 292 -4.47 -10.52 14.03
N GLU A 293 -3.97 -11.77 14.10
CA GLU A 293 -2.88 -12.14 15.00
C GLU A 293 -1.54 -11.51 14.58
N VAL A 294 -1.25 -11.45 13.28
CA VAL A 294 -0.06 -10.73 12.76
C VAL A 294 -0.10 -9.25 13.13
N ASP A 295 -1.26 -8.59 12.96
CA ASP A 295 -1.42 -7.18 13.33
C ASP A 295 -1.22 -6.95 14.84
N ARG A 296 -1.70 -7.89 15.68
CA ARG A 296 -1.49 -7.86 17.13
C ARG A 296 -0.01 -8.00 17.48
N LEU A 297 0.67 -9.02 16.97
CA LEU A 297 2.09 -9.26 17.25
C LEU A 297 2.97 -8.10 16.77
N THR A 298 2.62 -7.49 15.64
CA THR A 298 3.33 -6.30 15.12
C THR A 298 3.24 -5.13 16.08
N LYS A 299 2.05 -4.85 16.64
CA LYS A 299 1.86 -3.80 17.66
C LYS A 299 2.62 -4.12 18.96
N GLU A 300 2.61 -5.37 19.40
CA GLU A 300 3.37 -5.80 20.59
C GLU A 300 4.88 -5.63 20.37
N LEU A 301 5.39 -5.96 19.19
CA LEU A 301 6.79 -5.77 18.80
C LEU A 301 7.19 -4.29 18.74
N GLU A 302 6.33 -3.42 18.19
CA GLU A 302 6.55 -1.98 18.16
C GLU A 302 6.59 -1.37 19.57
N ASN A 303 5.69 -1.83 20.45
CA ASN A 303 5.68 -1.46 21.86
C ASN A 303 6.96 -1.91 22.59
N MET A 304 7.40 -3.15 22.38
CA MET A 304 8.65 -3.67 22.94
C MET A 304 9.87 -2.91 22.44
N ASN A 305 9.95 -2.63 21.14
CA ASN A 305 11.04 -1.84 20.56
C ASN A 305 11.09 -0.41 21.11
N SER A 306 9.93 0.19 21.36
CA SER A 306 9.85 1.51 21.98
C SER A 306 10.31 1.48 23.44
N ARG A 307 9.98 0.43 24.20
CA ARG A 307 10.51 0.20 25.55
C ARG A 307 12.03 -0.03 25.55
N LEU A 308 12.55 -0.82 24.61
CA LEU A 308 13.99 -1.05 24.45
C LEU A 308 14.73 0.26 24.17
N ARG A 309 14.21 1.12 23.27
CA ARG A 309 14.78 2.44 23.00
C ARG A 309 14.80 3.34 24.24
N TYR A 310 13.74 3.30 25.05
CA TYR A 310 13.68 4.05 26.30
C TYR A 310 14.76 3.58 27.30
N VAL A 311 14.85 2.27 27.54
CA VAL A 311 15.84 1.67 28.45
C VAL A 311 17.27 1.91 27.96
N ALA A 312 17.51 1.82 26.64
CA ALA A 312 18.82 2.14 26.06
C ALA A 312 19.22 3.60 26.32
N GLY A 313 18.29 4.54 26.14
CA GLY A 313 18.53 5.96 26.42
C GLY A 313 18.75 6.25 27.91
N GLU A 314 18.12 5.49 28.82
CA GLU A 314 18.37 5.57 30.26
C GLU A 314 19.77 5.06 30.61
N GLY A 315 20.19 3.92 30.06
CA GLY A 315 21.54 3.37 30.23
C GLY A 315 22.65 4.30 29.72
N GLU A 316 22.43 5.03 28.62
CA GLU A 316 23.37 6.06 28.14
C GLU A 316 23.50 7.23 29.12
N ARG A 317 22.38 7.68 29.71
CA ARG A 317 22.38 8.76 30.72
C ARG A 317 23.11 8.32 32.00
N ASP A 318 22.91 7.09 32.43
CA ASP A 318 23.57 6.56 33.63
C ASP A 318 25.07 6.35 33.40
N ARG A 319 25.48 5.88 32.22
CA ARG A 319 26.91 5.85 31.84
C ARG A 319 27.55 7.25 31.83
N ALA A 320 26.83 8.26 31.32
CA ALA A 320 27.30 9.64 31.34
C ALA A 320 27.41 10.21 32.76
N ARG A 321 26.47 9.89 33.66
CA ARG A 321 26.54 10.28 35.08
C ARG A 321 27.70 9.60 35.81
N ALA A 322 27.92 8.31 35.58
CA ALA A 322 29.04 7.57 36.16
C ALA A 322 30.39 8.20 35.75
N LYS A 323 30.55 8.54 34.46
CA LYS A 323 31.76 9.21 33.97
C LYS A 323 32.02 10.57 34.64
N LYS A 324 30.96 11.38 34.84
CA LYS A 324 31.08 12.65 35.57
C LYS A 324 31.50 12.45 37.03
N LEU A 325 30.94 11.44 37.70
CA LEU A 325 31.30 11.10 39.07
C LEU A 325 32.75 10.59 39.17
N GLU A 326 33.23 9.83 38.18
CA GLU A 326 34.64 9.41 38.10
C GLU A 326 35.57 10.62 37.95
N GLU A 327 35.27 11.54 37.03
CA GLU A 327 36.05 12.77 36.83
C GLU A 327 36.09 13.63 38.11
N GLU A 328 34.97 13.73 38.82
CA GLU A 328 34.89 14.45 40.10
C GLU A 328 35.63 13.72 41.22
N THR A 329 35.57 12.40 41.26
CA THR A 329 36.33 11.58 42.22
C THR A 329 37.83 11.73 42.00
N ASP A 330 38.29 11.74 40.75
CA ASP A 330 39.70 11.95 40.41
C ASP A 330 40.16 13.38 40.76
N ARG A 331 39.30 14.38 40.53
CA ARG A 331 39.56 15.75 40.99
C ARG A 331 39.72 15.81 42.51
N LEU A 332 38.80 15.20 43.25
CA LEU A 332 38.84 15.14 44.72
C LEU A 332 40.08 14.40 45.22
N ARG A 333 40.49 13.31 44.56
CA ARG A 333 41.74 12.59 44.86
C ARG A 333 42.97 13.48 44.68
N ARG A 334 43.06 14.22 43.56
CA ARG A 334 44.16 15.17 43.32
C ARG A 334 44.20 16.27 44.38
N MET A 335 43.04 16.80 44.75
CA MET A 335 42.92 17.80 45.82
C MET A 335 43.34 17.23 47.18
N LEU A 336 42.94 15.99 47.48
CA LEU A 336 43.33 15.30 48.71
C LEU A 336 44.84 15.06 48.76
N GLU A 337 45.47 14.63 47.67
CA GLU A 337 46.92 14.44 47.62
C GLU A 337 47.66 15.77 47.77
N THR A 338 47.15 16.84 47.17
CA THR A 338 47.68 18.20 47.35
C THR A 338 47.56 18.65 48.82
N ALA A 339 46.39 18.46 49.43
CA ALA A 339 46.14 18.79 50.83
C ALA A 339 46.99 17.94 51.80
N LYS A 340 47.18 16.65 51.53
CA LYS A 340 48.09 15.78 52.31
C LYS A 340 49.54 16.25 52.19
N LYS A 341 49.97 16.66 51.00
CA LYS A 341 51.30 17.22 50.77
C LYS A 341 51.48 18.53 51.55
N GLU A 342 50.48 19.41 51.54
CA GLU A 342 50.46 20.63 52.34
C GLU A 342 50.46 20.35 53.85
N LEU A 343 49.71 19.34 54.30
CA LEU A 343 49.69 18.93 55.71
C LEU A 343 51.04 18.38 56.14
N ARG A 344 51.72 17.60 55.29
CA ARG A 344 53.08 17.11 55.54
C ARG A 344 54.06 18.27 55.66
N LEU A 345 53.97 19.25 54.76
CA LEU A 345 54.75 20.50 54.81
C LEU A 345 54.41 21.38 56.03
N ARG A 346 53.18 21.32 56.56
CA ARG A 346 52.77 22.01 57.80
C ARG A 346 53.22 21.28 59.06
N LYS A 347 53.22 19.95 59.08
CA LYS A 347 53.76 19.14 60.20
C LYS A 347 55.28 19.25 60.33
N GLU A 348 55.97 19.59 59.25
CA GLU A 348 57.42 19.85 59.22
C GLU A 348 57.78 21.31 59.57
N ARG A 349 56.81 22.20 59.81
CA ARG A 349 57.04 23.57 60.31
C ARG A 349 56.94 23.62 61.85
N PRO A 350 57.80 24.38 62.54
CA PRO A 350 57.68 24.56 63.99
C PRO A 350 56.36 25.28 64.35
N HIS A 351 55.61 24.68 65.27
CA HIS A 351 54.37 25.20 65.85
C HIS A 351 54.66 26.40 66.77
N VAL A 352 54.01 27.55 66.56
CA VAL A 352 54.06 28.70 67.48
C VAL A 352 52.63 29.12 67.82
N GLU A 353 52.09 28.57 68.90
CA GLU A 353 50.86 29.05 69.55
C GLU A 353 51.17 30.22 70.50
N ASP A 354 50.29 31.23 70.51
CA ASP A 354 50.07 32.25 71.55
C ASP A 354 51.08 33.40 71.82
N GLY A 355 51.78 33.91 70.81
CA GLY A 355 52.57 35.15 70.92
C GLY A 355 51.79 36.49 70.83
N ASN A 356 50.52 36.47 70.40
CA ASN A 356 49.84 37.68 69.88
C ASN A 356 48.89 38.42 70.86
N ALA A 357 48.67 37.94 72.08
CA ALA A 357 47.88 38.67 73.07
C ALA A 357 48.72 39.78 73.73
N VAL A 358 49.94 39.43 74.15
CA VAL A 358 50.89 40.32 74.83
C VAL A 358 51.36 41.45 73.90
N LEU A 359 51.65 41.12 72.63
CA LEU A 359 52.07 42.10 71.62
C LEU A 359 50.99 43.18 71.37
N ARG A 360 49.71 42.77 71.31
CA ARG A 360 48.57 43.71 71.16
C ARG A 360 48.43 44.63 72.35
N GLU A 361 48.73 44.16 73.56
CA GLU A 361 48.70 44.99 74.75
C GLU A 361 49.84 46.02 74.78
N TYR A 362 51.04 45.64 74.33
CA TYR A 362 52.15 46.59 74.18
C TYR A 362 51.86 47.68 73.14
N PHE A 363 51.27 47.35 71.98
CA PHE A 363 50.87 48.35 71.00
C PHE A 363 49.76 49.28 71.52
N ARG A 364 48.80 48.75 72.31
CA ARG A 364 47.76 49.58 72.94
C ARG A 364 48.36 50.57 73.94
N LYS A 365 49.29 50.10 74.79
CA LYS A 365 50.01 50.97 75.75
C LYS A 365 50.84 52.03 75.05
N ALA A 366 51.58 51.65 74.00
CA ALA A 366 52.37 52.60 73.20
C ALA A 366 51.48 53.66 72.52
N GLY A 367 50.32 53.27 71.99
CA GLY A 367 49.35 54.20 71.40
C GLY A 367 48.78 55.20 72.40
N GLY A 368 48.44 54.76 73.62
CA GLY A 368 47.95 55.66 74.67
C GLY A 368 48.96 56.74 75.06
N LEU A 369 50.22 56.35 75.30
CA LEU A 369 51.29 57.29 75.64
C LEU A 369 51.58 58.29 74.51
N ALA A 370 51.47 57.87 73.24
CA ALA A 370 51.65 58.76 72.11
C ALA A 370 50.53 59.82 72.02
N SER A 371 49.28 59.43 72.29
CA SER A 371 48.16 60.38 72.36
C SER A 371 48.32 61.38 73.51
N GLU A 372 48.68 60.92 74.72
CA GLU A 372 48.91 61.80 75.87
C GLU A 372 50.03 62.81 75.60
N LEU A 373 51.13 62.37 74.99
CA LEU A 373 52.21 63.28 74.60
C LEU A 373 51.72 64.33 73.59
N SER A 374 50.90 63.93 72.62
CA SER A 374 50.33 64.86 71.63
C SER A 374 49.48 65.94 72.29
N GLU A 375 48.60 65.56 73.23
CA GLU A 375 47.74 66.50 73.96
C GLU A 375 48.54 67.49 74.82
N VAL A 376 49.61 67.02 75.47
CA VAL A 376 50.51 67.88 76.24
C VAL A 376 51.26 68.86 75.34
N LEU A 377 51.78 68.41 74.19
CA LEU A 377 52.45 69.27 73.22
C LEU A 377 51.50 70.32 72.64
N GLU A 378 50.25 69.96 72.37
CA GLU A 378 49.22 70.90 71.90
C GLU A 378 48.86 71.93 72.97
N SER A 379 48.82 71.52 74.24
CA SER A 379 48.63 72.42 75.38
C SER A 379 49.81 73.39 75.54
N ILE A 380 51.05 72.92 75.36
CA ILE A 380 52.25 73.76 75.37
C ILE A 380 52.18 74.77 74.22
N LEU A 381 51.89 74.32 73.00
CA LEU A 381 51.79 75.17 71.82
C LEU A 381 50.66 76.20 71.92
N SER A 382 49.56 75.87 72.61
CA SER A 382 48.43 76.79 72.76
C SER A 382 48.68 77.85 73.84
N ASN A 383 49.19 77.43 74.99
CA ASN A 383 49.34 78.33 76.15
C ASN A 383 50.61 79.17 76.09
N TYR A 384 51.70 78.62 75.54
CA TYR A 384 53.02 79.24 75.54
C TYR A 384 53.49 79.65 74.13
N LYS A 385 52.58 79.68 73.14
CA LYS A 385 52.87 80.03 71.74
C LYS A 385 53.66 81.31 71.60
N ASN A 386 53.17 82.36 72.25
CA ASN A 386 53.74 83.70 72.12
C ASN A 386 55.08 83.80 72.82
N GLU A 387 55.26 83.11 73.95
CA GLU A 387 56.54 83.05 74.67
C GLU A 387 57.59 82.28 73.86
N LEU A 388 57.22 81.12 73.29
CA LEU A 388 58.03 80.34 72.34
C LEU A 388 58.43 81.17 71.10
N LEU A 389 57.51 81.94 70.55
CA LEU A 389 57.78 82.85 69.44
C LEU A 389 58.66 84.04 69.84
N VAL A 390 58.49 84.59 71.04
CA VAL A 390 59.31 85.70 71.55
C VAL A 390 60.74 85.23 71.79
N ALA A 391 60.97 84.06 72.39
CA ALA A 391 62.31 83.50 72.54
C ALA A 391 62.98 83.15 71.22
N SER A 392 62.20 82.69 70.24
CA SER A 392 62.70 82.50 68.89
C SER A 392 63.10 83.83 68.22
N ARG A 393 62.61 84.98 68.71
CA ARG A 393 62.81 86.32 68.11
C ARG A 393 63.70 87.27 68.93
N SER A 394 63.94 87.01 70.22
CA SER A 394 64.52 87.98 71.15
C SER A 394 66.06 88.05 71.20
N ARG A 395 66.80 87.24 70.42
CA ARG A 395 68.23 87.48 70.13
C ARG A 395 68.57 87.00 68.71
N GLY A 396 69.09 87.91 67.89
CA GLY A 396 69.32 87.72 66.47
C GLY A 396 70.55 86.89 66.10
N ASN A 397 70.59 86.55 64.81
CA ASN A 397 71.56 85.76 64.04
C ASN A 397 71.43 84.23 64.12
N GLY A 398 71.21 83.66 62.93
CA GLY A 398 70.85 82.27 62.71
C GLY A 398 71.95 81.26 63.04
N HIS A 399 71.47 80.03 63.26
CA HIS A 399 72.15 78.83 63.76
C HIS A 399 72.42 78.82 65.27
N MET A 400 71.35 78.64 66.04
CA MET A 400 71.40 78.01 67.37
C MET A 400 70.57 76.74 67.37
N GLU A 401 70.98 75.75 68.15
CA GLU A 401 70.24 74.50 68.33
C GLU A 401 68.97 74.76 69.15
N LEU A 402 67.90 73.98 68.90
CA LEU A 402 66.59 74.09 69.57
C LEU A 402 66.69 74.13 71.11
N GLU A 403 67.75 73.56 71.68
CA GLU A 403 68.04 73.51 73.11
C GLU A 403 68.38 74.89 73.71
N GLU A 404 69.03 75.77 72.96
CA GLU A 404 69.41 77.11 73.41
C GLU A 404 68.22 78.08 73.40
N ILE A 405 67.28 77.88 72.47
CA ILE A 405 66.03 78.66 72.39
C ILE A 405 65.13 78.37 73.59
N VAL A 406 64.96 77.10 73.93
CA VAL A 406 64.07 76.68 75.04
C VAL A 406 64.67 77.05 76.41
N GLY A 407 66.00 77.11 76.53
CA GLY A 407 66.66 77.55 77.75
C GLY A 407 66.39 79.01 78.15
N SER A 408 65.84 79.83 77.25
CA SER A 408 65.44 81.21 77.56
C SER A 408 64.01 81.35 78.10
N ILE A 409 63.17 80.30 78.01
CA ILE A 409 61.74 80.30 78.42
C ILE A 409 61.49 79.37 79.60
N GLY A 410 62.33 78.35 79.79
CA GLY A 410 62.11 77.37 80.85
C GLY A 410 63.30 76.47 81.11
N ASP A 411 63.03 75.36 81.79
CA ASP A 411 64.03 74.41 82.23
C ASP A 411 64.68 73.68 81.04
N THR A 412 65.92 74.05 80.74
CA THR A 412 66.73 73.44 79.66
C THR A 412 66.94 71.94 79.90
N ILE A 413 67.04 71.52 81.16
CA ILE A 413 67.24 70.12 81.54
C ILE A 413 65.96 69.33 81.23
N ALA A 414 64.79 69.89 81.52
CA ALA A 414 63.51 69.25 81.19
C ALA A 414 63.34 69.06 79.68
N PHE A 415 63.69 70.07 78.87
CA PHE A 415 63.62 69.96 77.41
C PHE A 415 64.61 68.96 76.82
N LYS A 416 65.87 68.94 77.30
CA LYS A 416 66.86 67.94 76.87
C LYS A 416 66.41 66.51 77.22
N THR A 417 65.82 66.33 78.39
CA THR A 417 65.28 65.03 78.83
C THR A 417 64.12 64.59 77.94
N PHE A 418 63.21 65.51 77.61
CA PHE A 418 62.11 65.26 76.67
C PHE A 418 62.61 64.88 75.26
N LYS A 419 63.51 65.69 74.68
CA LYS A 419 64.10 65.45 73.35
C LYS A 419 64.80 64.09 73.27
N MET A 420 65.63 63.77 74.26
CA MET A 420 66.31 62.46 74.34
C MET A 420 65.32 61.29 74.43
N GLY A 421 64.20 61.46 75.14
CA GLY A 421 63.13 60.46 75.23
C GLY A 421 62.45 60.20 73.88
N VAL A 422 62.14 61.26 73.14
CA VAL A 422 61.50 61.16 71.80
C VAL A 422 62.46 60.55 70.77
N ASP A 423 63.73 60.96 70.76
CA ASP A 423 64.74 60.44 69.83
C ASP A 423 64.99 58.94 70.05
N LEU A 424 65.05 58.50 71.32
CA LEU A 424 65.18 57.08 71.67
C LEU A 424 63.96 56.28 71.19
N ALA A 425 62.74 56.81 71.35
CA ALA A 425 61.52 56.18 70.87
C ALA A 425 61.52 56.04 69.34
N ALA A 426 61.91 57.09 68.60
CA ALA A 426 62.01 57.07 67.15
C ALA A 426 63.01 56.01 66.65
N ALA A 427 64.18 55.91 67.28
CA ALA A 427 65.18 54.89 66.95
C ALA A 427 64.68 53.45 67.17
N LYS A 428 63.91 53.22 68.24
CA LYS A 428 63.30 51.90 68.52
C LYS A 428 62.19 51.56 67.53
N ILE A 429 61.39 52.54 67.10
CA ILE A 429 60.36 52.37 66.08
C ILE A 429 61.00 51.99 64.73
N ALA A 430 62.06 52.68 64.31
CA ALA A 430 62.77 52.37 63.06
C ALA A 430 63.28 50.93 63.03
N LYS A 431 63.88 50.47 64.13
CA LYS A 431 64.35 49.08 64.27
C LYS A 431 63.21 48.04 64.21
N LEU A 432 62.01 48.43 64.67
CA LEU A 432 60.83 47.56 64.59
C LEU A 432 60.33 47.43 63.14
N TYR A 433 60.41 48.49 62.35
CA TYR A 433 60.09 48.45 60.92
C TYR A 433 61.10 47.64 60.09
N GLU A 434 62.40 47.74 60.38
CA GLU A 434 63.42 46.91 59.72
C GLU A 434 63.14 45.40 59.87
N VAL A 435 62.72 44.96 61.06
CA VAL A 435 62.36 43.55 61.33
C VAL A 435 61.09 43.13 60.58
N LEU A 436 60.17 44.06 60.28
CA LEU A 436 58.94 43.76 59.55
C LEU A 436 59.13 43.73 58.02
N GLU A 437 60.16 44.38 57.49
CA GLU A 437 60.41 44.46 56.04
C GLU A 437 61.27 43.31 55.49
N GLU A 438 62.10 42.64 56.30
CA GLU A 438 62.88 41.48 55.86
C GLU A 438 61.99 40.24 55.64
N LYS A 439 61.50 40.07 54.41
CA LYS A 439 60.87 38.81 53.95
C LYS A 439 61.92 37.69 53.80
N PRO A 440 61.64 36.45 54.25
CA PRO A 440 62.51 35.31 53.96
C PRO A 440 62.44 34.97 52.46
N THR A 441 63.61 34.85 51.82
CA THR A 441 63.79 34.58 50.39
C THR A 441 63.38 33.15 50.01
N LEU A 442 62.41 33.00 49.10
CA LEU A 442 62.06 31.73 48.48
C LEU A 442 63.03 31.42 47.31
N LYS A 443 63.82 30.35 47.42
CA LYS A 443 64.58 29.78 46.29
C LYS A 443 63.64 28.97 45.39
N VAL A 444 63.54 29.36 44.13
CA VAL A 444 62.87 28.63 43.04
C VAL A 444 63.80 27.52 42.54
N LEU A 445 63.31 26.27 42.50
CA LEU A 445 63.94 25.19 41.72
C LEU A 445 63.18 25.04 40.40
N ARG A 446 63.82 25.48 39.30
CA ARG A 446 63.45 25.14 37.93
C ARG A 446 64.09 23.80 37.54
N GLY A 447 63.29 22.92 36.98
CA GLY A 447 63.64 21.87 36.01
C GLY A 447 62.30 21.39 35.45
N GLY A 448 61.97 21.44 34.16
CA GLY A 448 62.77 21.39 32.93
C GLY A 448 62.08 20.33 32.06
N PHE A 449 61.32 20.77 31.03
CA PHE A 449 61.47 20.37 29.62
C PHE A 449 60.74 19.05 29.25
N VAL A 450 60.20 18.80 28.04
CA VAL A 450 60.10 19.47 26.72
C VAL A 450 58.81 18.94 26.06
N ASP A 451 58.28 19.67 25.08
CA ASP A 451 57.86 19.17 23.75
C ASP A 451 56.64 19.93 23.25
N ALA A 452 56.40 20.13 21.97
CA ALA A 452 57.22 20.22 20.77
C ALA A 452 56.24 20.84 19.77
N GLN A 453 56.65 21.93 19.12
CA GLN A 453 56.18 22.46 17.82
C GLN A 453 54.71 22.25 17.34
N LYS A 454 54.17 23.36 16.80
CA LYS A 454 53.08 23.50 15.79
C LYS A 454 51.65 23.34 16.34
N SER A 455 50.70 24.25 16.10
CA SER A 455 50.64 25.52 15.35
C SER A 455 49.72 26.49 16.09
#